data_AF-A0A1V4VBK7-F1
#
_entry.id   AF-A0A1V4VBK7-F1
#
_cell.length_a   1.000
_cell.length_b   1.000
_cell.length_c   1.000
_cell.angle_alpha   90.00
_cell.angle_beta   90.00
_cell.angle_gamma   90.00
#
_symmetry.space_group_name_H-M   'P 1'
#
loop_
_entity.id
_entity.type
_entity.pdbx_description
1 polymer ?
#
loop_
_entity_poly.entity_id
_entity_poly.type
_entity_poly.pdbx_seq_one_letter_code
_entity_poly.pdbx_strand_id
1 'polypeptide(L)'
;MAPEDSSSVDLEVGPPEGGPTEGDGTEPRWWDSAEGHRFALEVLQLRVRRSILKTVDDGVGSPEEIAEKLGIDGGLASFHLAMLEKALVVEAVDGVYRSTPTGRLYLERVEAPPTEGRGRS
;
A
#
# COMPACT_ATOMS: atom_id res chain seq x y z
N MET A 1 44.91 39.57 -20.63
CA MET A 1 44.32 39.93 -19.33
C MET A 1 42.85 40.19 -19.59
N ALA A 2 41.98 39.31 -19.12
CA ALA A 2 40.53 39.50 -19.16
C ALA A 2 39.95 38.80 -17.93
N PRO A 3 39.06 39.47 -17.20
CA PRO A 3 37.89 38.78 -16.67
C PRO A 3 36.64 39.65 -16.85
N GLU A 4 35.59 39.12 -17.44
CA GLU A 4 34.27 39.76 -17.36
C GLU A 4 33.27 38.73 -16.79
N ASP A 5 32.63 39.19 -15.71
CA ASP A 5 31.69 38.60 -14.78
C ASP A 5 30.79 37.44 -15.25
N SER A 6 30.77 36.37 -14.45
CA SER A 6 29.60 35.50 -14.30
C SER A 6 28.83 35.91 -13.05
N SER A 7 27.74 36.64 -13.25
CA SER A 7 26.74 36.93 -12.21
C SER A 7 25.93 35.66 -11.90
N SER A 8 26.07 35.12 -10.69
CA SER A 8 25.13 34.16 -10.12
C SER A 8 23.98 34.93 -9.47
N VAL A 9 22.75 34.55 -9.81
CA VAL A 9 21.55 35.00 -9.11
C VAL A 9 21.22 33.97 -8.02
N ASP A 10 21.50 34.32 -6.78
CA ASP A 10 21.02 33.56 -5.62
C ASP A 10 19.50 33.77 -5.49
N LEU A 11 18.72 32.72 -5.76
CA LEU A 11 17.31 32.66 -5.41
C LEU A 11 17.20 32.30 -3.93
N GLU A 12 17.01 33.32 -3.09
CA GLU A 12 16.71 33.13 -1.68
C GLU A 12 15.26 32.67 -1.53
N VAL A 13 15.07 31.36 -1.37
CA VAL A 13 13.79 30.76 -0.96
C VAL A 13 13.71 30.83 0.57
N GLY A 14 12.87 31.73 1.07
CA GLY A 14 12.53 31.79 2.49
C GLY A 14 11.77 30.53 2.94
N PRO A 15 11.84 30.16 4.23
CA PRO A 15 11.17 28.96 4.72
C PRO A 15 9.64 29.14 4.67
N PRO A 16 8.87 28.11 4.29
CA PRO A 16 7.43 28.15 4.47
C PRO A 16 7.10 28.06 5.96
N GLU A 17 6.70 29.17 6.57
CA GLU A 17 6.07 29.19 7.88
C GLU A 17 4.68 28.56 7.80
N GLY A 18 4.55 27.37 8.39
CA GLY A 18 3.28 26.67 8.59
C GLY A 18 3.52 25.50 9.55
N GLY A 19 3.35 25.76 10.84
CA GLY A 19 3.66 24.82 11.92
C GLY A 19 2.82 23.54 11.90
N PRO A 20 3.27 22.47 12.60
CA PRO A 20 2.51 21.24 12.72
C PRO A 20 1.31 21.45 13.65
N THR A 21 0.10 21.23 13.14
CA THR A 21 -1.10 21.02 13.96
C THR A 21 -1.01 19.63 14.58
N GLU A 22 -0.97 19.57 15.91
CA GLU A 22 -1.00 18.35 16.70
C GLU A 22 -2.29 17.54 16.52
N GLY A 23 -2.13 16.20 16.53
CA GLY A 23 -3.13 15.14 16.35
C GLY A 23 -2.65 14.25 15.19
N ASP A 24 -2.27 12.98 15.34
CA ASP A 24 -2.79 11.88 16.16
C ASP A 24 -1.87 10.66 15.89
N GLY A 25 -1.57 9.83 16.89
CA GLY A 25 -0.95 8.49 16.74
C GLY A 25 0.35 8.36 15.91
N THR A 26 1.50 8.72 16.47
CA THR A 26 2.83 8.52 15.87
C THR A 26 3.28 7.05 15.89
N GLU A 27 2.65 6.19 15.11
CA GLU A 27 3.36 5.03 14.56
C GLU A 27 3.76 5.35 13.11
N PRO A 28 5.05 5.23 12.74
CA PRO A 28 5.44 5.34 11.35
C PRO A 28 4.69 4.26 10.56
N ARG A 29 3.79 4.68 9.66
CA ARG A 29 3.23 3.78 8.66
C ARG A 29 4.40 3.38 7.78
N TRP A 30 5.01 2.23 8.04
CA TRP A 30 6.27 1.81 7.41
C TRP A 30 6.22 1.86 5.86
N TRP A 31 5.01 1.82 5.28
CA TRP A 31 4.67 2.14 3.89
C TRP A 31 5.14 3.52 3.36
N ASP A 32 5.30 4.53 4.22
CA ASP A 32 5.72 5.90 3.81
C ASP A 32 7.20 5.98 3.45
N SER A 33 7.98 4.96 3.81
CA SER A 33 9.38 4.82 3.40
C SER A 33 9.48 4.10 2.05
N ALA A 34 10.51 4.42 1.27
CA ALA A 34 10.81 3.69 0.03
C ALA A 34 11.03 2.18 0.27
N GLU A 35 11.50 1.80 1.45
CA GLU A 35 11.68 0.40 1.84
C GLU A 35 10.35 -0.31 2.07
N GLY A 36 9.43 0.32 2.80
CA GLY A 36 8.09 -0.24 2.99
C GLY A 36 7.28 -0.32 1.70
N HIS A 37 7.42 0.68 0.82
CA HIS A 37 6.82 0.62 -0.51
C HIS A 37 7.34 -0.57 -1.32
N ARG A 38 8.66 -0.82 -1.33
CA ARG A 38 9.26 -1.98 -2.01
C ARG A 38 8.75 -3.30 -1.44
N PHE A 39 8.75 -3.46 -0.12
CA PHE A 39 8.27 -4.68 0.52
C PHE A 39 6.80 -4.96 0.19
N ALA A 40 5.92 -3.95 0.26
CA ALA A 40 4.52 -4.12 -0.09
C ALA A 40 4.34 -4.57 -1.55
N LEU A 41 5.12 -4.00 -2.48
CA LEU A 41 5.12 -4.44 -3.88
C LEU A 41 5.62 -5.89 -4.02
N GLU A 42 6.70 -6.27 -3.34
CA GLU A 42 7.20 -7.66 -3.33
C GLU A 42 6.17 -8.64 -2.79
N VAL A 43 5.46 -8.27 -1.72
CA VAL A 43 4.39 -9.10 -1.15
C VAL A 43 3.29 -9.33 -2.17
N LEU A 44 2.87 -8.28 -2.88
CA LEU A 44 1.76 -8.30 -3.84
C LEU A 44 2.11 -8.90 -5.20
N GLN A 45 3.39 -9.13 -5.52
CA GLN A 45 3.76 -9.84 -6.76
C GLN A 45 3.18 -11.26 -6.83
N LEU A 46 3.05 -11.95 -5.68
CA LEU A 46 2.54 -13.32 -5.64
C LEU A 46 1.03 -13.36 -5.92
N ARG A 47 0.64 -14.08 -6.98
CA ARG A 47 -0.77 -14.22 -7.40
C ARG A 47 -1.67 -14.74 -6.28
N VAL A 48 -1.22 -15.72 -5.50
CA VAL A 48 -1.99 -16.28 -4.38
C VAL A 48 -2.35 -15.22 -3.34
N ARG A 49 -1.42 -14.30 -3.02
CA ARG A 49 -1.66 -13.21 -2.08
C ARG A 49 -2.65 -12.19 -2.61
N ARG A 50 -2.62 -11.91 -3.91
CA ARG A 50 -3.64 -11.08 -4.57
C ARG A 50 -5.02 -11.72 -4.57
N SER A 51 -5.10 -13.03 -4.81
CA SER A 51 -6.36 -13.78 -4.69
C SER A 51 -6.91 -13.77 -3.26
N ILE A 52 -6.04 -13.90 -2.25
CA ILE A 52 -6.42 -13.79 -0.83
C ILE A 52 -6.94 -12.38 -0.54
N LEU A 53 -6.21 -11.33 -0.97
CA LEU A 53 -6.66 -9.94 -0.76
C LEU A 53 -8.04 -9.68 -1.39
N LYS A 54 -8.30 -10.17 -2.62
CA LYS A 54 -9.64 -10.10 -3.23
C LYS A 54 -10.69 -10.84 -2.41
N THR A 55 -10.37 -12.03 -1.93
CA THR A 55 -11.27 -12.87 -1.14
C THR A 55 -11.65 -12.21 0.19
N VAL A 56 -10.67 -11.55 0.83
CA VAL A 56 -10.88 -10.75 2.05
C VAL A 56 -11.76 -9.53 1.76
N ASP A 57 -11.55 -8.86 0.63
CA ASP A 57 -12.37 -7.71 0.22
C ASP A 57 -13.82 -8.09 -0.10
N ASP A 58 -14.03 -9.30 -0.62
CA ASP A 58 -15.35 -9.91 -0.83
C ASP A 58 -16.04 -10.33 0.47
N GLY A 59 -15.39 -10.15 1.64
CA GLY A 59 -15.95 -10.40 2.96
C GLY A 59 -15.61 -11.76 3.57
N VAL A 60 -14.74 -12.57 2.95
CA VAL A 60 -14.28 -13.85 3.50
C VAL A 60 -12.95 -13.64 4.21
N GLY A 61 -13.00 -13.54 5.53
CA GLY A 61 -11.85 -13.11 6.33
C GLY A 61 -11.22 -14.16 7.24
N SER A 62 -11.82 -15.33 7.44
CA SER A 62 -11.20 -16.38 8.25
C SER A 62 -10.14 -17.16 7.45
N PRO A 63 -9.01 -17.54 8.05
CA PRO A 63 -8.00 -18.36 7.37
C PRO A 63 -8.56 -19.67 6.82
N GLU A 64 -9.50 -20.29 7.54
CA GLU A 64 -10.13 -21.56 7.17
C GLU A 64 -11.00 -21.42 5.92
N GLU A 65 -11.89 -20.42 5.87
CA GLU A 65 -12.74 -20.19 4.70
C GLU A 65 -11.92 -19.75 3.48
N ILE A 66 -10.85 -18.98 3.68
CA ILE A 66 -9.92 -18.59 2.62
C ILE A 66 -9.20 -19.82 2.07
N ALA A 67 -8.72 -20.70 2.95
CA ALA A 67 -8.06 -21.94 2.57
C ALA A 67 -8.99 -22.84 1.74
N GLU A 68 -10.23 -23.01 2.19
CA GLU A 68 -11.26 -23.76 1.48
C GLU A 68 -11.55 -23.16 0.10
N LYS A 69 -11.84 -21.85 0.04
CA LYS A 69 -12.21 -21.15 -1.21
C LYS A 69 -11.09 -21.17 -2.25
N LEU A 70 -9.83 -21.16 -1.82
CA LEU A 70 -8.67 -21.16 -2.71
C LEU A 70 -8.05 -22.55 -2.92
N GLY A 71 -8.54 -23.58 -2.22
CA GLY A 71 -7.99 -24.94 -2.30
C GLY A 71 -6.53 -25.03 -1.83
N ILE A 72 -6.16 -24.26 -0.80
CA ILE A 72 -4.81 -24.25 -0.22
C ILE A 72 -4.83 -24.79 1.21
N ASP A 73 -3.65 -25.16 1.72
CA ASP A 73 -3.49 -25.54 3.12
C ASP A 73 -3.79 -24.37 4.08
N GLY A 74 -4.40 -24.66 5.24
CA GLY A 74 -4.78 -23.65 6.24
C GLY A 74 -3.59 -22.92 6.87
N GLY A 75 -2.47 -23.63 7.07
CA GLY A 75 -1.21 -23.02 7.50
C GLY A 75 -0.65 -22.08 6.43
N LEU A 76 -0.77 -22.45 5.16
CA LEU A 76 -0.36 -21.61 4.03
C LEU A 76 -1.24 -20.35 3.89
N ALA A 77 -2.55 -20.47 4.07
CA ALA A 77 -3.47 -19.33 4.11
C ALA A 77 -3.10 -18.36 5.23
N SER A 78 -2.87 -18.89 6.45
CA SER A 78 -2.45 -18.11 7.62
C SER A 78 -1.13 -17.39 7.39
N PHE A 79 -0.14 -18.09 6.82
CA PHE A 79 1.15 -17.49 6.47
C PHE A 79 1.01 -16.35 5.46
N HIS A 80 0.19 -16.53 4.43
CA HIS A 80 -0.02 -15.50 3.43
C HIS A 80 -0.79 -14.29 3.98
N LEU A 81 -1.77 -14.49 4.85
CA LEU A 81 -2.47 -13.42 5.55
C LEU A 81 -1.53 -12.61 6.44
N ALA A 82 -0.66 -13.27 7.21
CA ALA A 82 0.34 -12.59 8.03
C ALA A 82 1.29 -11.72 7.19
N MET A 83 1.63 -12.17 5.97
CA MET A 83 2.45 -11.37 5.05
C MET A 83 1.69 -10.17 4.47
N LEU A 84 0.39 -10.32 4.20
CA LEU A 84 -0.47 -9.23 3.74
C LEU A 84 -0.74 -8.20 4.85
N GLU A 85 -0.89 -8.66 6.10
CA GLU A 85 -1.03 -7.79 7.27
C GLU A 85 0.25 -7.00 7.52
N LYS A 86 1.41 -7.68 7.47
CA LYS A 86 2.72 -7.02 7.45
C LYS A 86 2.87 -6.06 6.29
N ALA A 87 2.12 -6.23 5.20
CA ALA A 87 2.08 -5.32 4.06
C ALA A 87 1.02 -4.20 4.19
N LEU A 88 0.32 -4.10 5.32
CA LEU A 88 -0.73 -3.11 5.63
C LEU A 88 -1.88 -3.08 4.62
N VAL A 89 -2.10 -4.17 3.90
CA VAL A 89 -3.22 -4.28 2.94
C VAL A 89 -4.42 -5.03 3.51
N VAL A 90 -4.21 -5.78 4.59
CA VAL A 90 -5.26 -6.35 5.43
C VAL A 90 -4.96 -6.08 6.90
N GLU A 91 -5.97 -6.22 7.75
CA GLU A 91 -5.86 -6.14 9.21
C GLU A 91 -6.75 -7.21 9.85
N ALA A 92 -6.31 -7.78 10.98
CA ALA A 92 -7.10 -8.71 11.76
C ALA A 92 -7.98 -7.97 12.78
N VAL A 93 -9.29 -8.24 12.76
CA VAL A 93 -10.27 -7.70 13.71
C VAL A 93 -11.11 -8.86 14.25
N ASP A 94 -11.04 -9.10 15.56
CA ASP A 94 -11.75 -10.20 16.24
C ASP A 94 -11.51 -11.58 15.61
N GLY A 95 -10.28 -11.83 15.14
CA GLY A 95 -9.88 -13.09 14.51
C GLY A 95 -10.27 -13.24 13.04
N VAL A 96 -10.86 -12.20 12.44
CA VAL A 96 -11.25 -12.17 11.02
C VAL A 96 -10.47 -11.07 10.30
N TYR A 97 -9.91 -11.38 9.14
CA TYR A 97 -9.20 -10.40 8.32
C TYR A 97 -10.16 -9.53 7.51
N ARG A 98 -9.81 -8.26 7.37
CA ARG A 98 -10.52 -7.29 6.51
C ARG A 98 -9.51 -6.50 5.70
N SER A 99 -9.90 -6.02 4.52
CA SER A 99 -9.05 -5.14 3.72
C SER A 99 -8.88 -3.79 4.41
N THR A 100 -7.66 -3.26 4.43
CA THR A 100 -7.43 -1.87 4.81
C THR A 100 -7.84 -0.93 3.66
N PRO A 101 -7.91 0.39 3.89
CA PRO A 101 -8.05 1.36 2.79
C PRO A 101 -6.96 1.22 1.72
N THR A 102 -5.73 0.90 2.11
CA THR A 102 -4.61 0.68 1.19
C THR A 102 -4.83 -0.56 0.32
N GLY A 103 -5.28 -1.67 0.92
CA GLY A 103 -5.59 -2.90 0.19
C GLY A 103 -6.68 -2.69 -0.87
N ARG A 104 -7.75 -1.96 -0.52
CA ARG A 104 -8.81 -1.60 -1.48
C ARG A 104 -8.31 -0.72 -2.63
N LEU A 105 -7.50 0.30 -2.34
CA LEU A 105 -6.92 1.15 -3.38
C LEU A 105 -6.03 0.36 -4.35
N TYR A 106 -5.27 -0.61 -3.83
CA TYR A 106 -4.50 -1.52 -4.69
C TYR A 106 -5.41 -2.32 -5.63
N LEU A 107 -6.49 -2.91 -5.10
CA LEU A 107 -7.44 -3.67 -5.91
C LEU A 107 -8.10 -2.79 -7.00
N GLU A 108 -8.54 -1.58 -6.64
CA GLU A 108 -9.16 -0.63 -7.56
C GLU A 108 -8.22 -0.21 -8.70
N ARG A 109 -6.94 0.06 -8.40
CA ARG A 109 -6.04 0.70 -9.36
C ARG A 109 -5.11 -0.25 -10.12
N VAL A 110 -4.85 -1.43 -9.56
CA VAL A 110 -3.86 -2.37 -10.10
C VAL A 110 -4.51 -3.66 -10.58
N GLU A 111 -5.51 -4.16 -9.85
CA GLU A 111 -6.15 -5.44 -10.17
C GLU A 111 -7.43 -5.29 -10.98
N ALA A 112 -8.12 -4.16 -10.89
CA ALA A 112 -9.27 -3.89 -11.73
C ALA A 112 -8.84 -3.85 -13.21
N PRO A 113 -9.65 -4.40 -14.13
CA PRO A 113 -9.40 -4.20 -15.56
C PRO A 113 -9.38 -2.69 -15.84
N PRO A 114 -8.53 -2.20 -16.75
CA PRO A 114 -8.52 -0.79 -17.11
C PRO A 114 -9.95 -0.41 -17.52
N THR A 115 -10.52 0.56 -16.81
CA THR A 115 -11.83 1.10 -17.15
C THR A 115 -11.75 1.65 -18.57
N GLU A 116 -12.39 0.97 -19.52
CA GLU A 116 -12.61 1.54 -20.85
C GLU A 116 -13.35 2.87 -20.66
N GLY A 117 -12.67 3.99 -20.97
CA GLY A 117 -13.30 5.31 -20.95
C GLY A 117 -12.94 6.20 -19.77
N ARG A 118 -11.67 6.65 -19.68
CA ARG A 118 -11.44 8.08 -19.49
C ARG A 118 -10.87 8.61 -20.79
N GLY A 119 -11.76 9.17 -21.61
CA GLY A 119 -11.42 9.74 -22.90
C GLY A 119 -10.20 10.65 -22.75
N ARG A 120 -9.15 10.32 -23.49
CA ARG A 120 -8.15 11.31 -23.87
C ARG A 120 -8.82 12.16 -24.94
N SER A 121 -9.41 13.28 -24.52
CA SER A 121 -9.61 14.44 -25.37
C SER A 121 -8.37 15.32 -25.29
#